data_AF-A0A3T1AXE2-F1
#
_entry.id   AF-A0A3T1AXE2-F1
#
_cell.length_a   1.000
_cell.length_b   1.000
_cell.length_c   1.000
_cell.angle_alpha   90.00
_cell.angle_beta   90.00
_cell.angle_gamma   90.00
#
_symmetry.space_group_name_H-M   'P 1'
#
loop_
_entity.id
_entity.type
_entity.pdbx_description
1 polymer ?
#
loop_
_entity_poly.entity_id
_entity_poly.type
_entity_poly.pdbx_seq_one_letter_code
_entity_poly.pdbx_strand_id
1 'polypeptide(L)'
;MPLTPADIHNVAFKKPPIGKRGYDEEEVDAFLDEVEQELTRLLEENGALRDQAQRGGGTPPSAASTMVLNNEFAELAAQLERLQEARARAEQNARSTQAQLERARAEASSQSQALVPVDDDRNSRVLMMAQRTADEHMRDAQRESDSLLGNAQNKAEQLLSDAQLKAGTIESDARRNHAEAMDGIVEKRAALLDEIDRLGQLASGYQEALTNHVQQQLMDLTSTPDGQV
;
A
#
# COMPACT_ATOMS: atom_id res chain seq x y z
N MET A 1 15.59 18.42 -13.39
CA MET A 1 16.55 17.32 -13.28
C MET A 1 16.80 17.10 -11.81
N PRO A 2 16.61 15.88 -11.27
CA PRO A 2 16.87 15.62 -9.85
C PRO A 2 18.39 15.67 -9.58
N LEU A 3 18.79 16.09 -8.39
CA LEU A 3 20.19 16.03 -7.96
C LEU A 3 20.68 14.57 -7.97
N THR A 4 21.91 14.36 -8.42
CA THR A 4 22.62 13.09 -8.29
C THR A 4 23.62 13.13 -7.12
N PRO A 5 24.03 11.97 -6.56
CA PRO A 5 25.09 11.91 -5.55
C PRO A 5 26.38 12.61 -6.03
N ALA A 6 26.73 12.43 -7.30
CA ALA A 6 27.86 13.11 -7.93
C ALA A 6 27.69 14.63 -8.01
N ASP A 7 26.46 15.14 -8.10
CA ASP A 7 26.22 16.59 -8.06
C ASP A 7 26.49 17.14 -6.67
N ILE A 8 26.12 16.40 -5.60
CA ILE A 8 26.34 16.76 -4.20
C ILE A 8 27.84 16.81 -3.88
N HIS A 9 28.58 15.78 -4.30
CA HIS A 9 30.03 15.69 -4.14
C HIS A 9 30.78 16.84 -4.83
N ASN A 10 30.25 17.35 -5.94
CA ASN A 10 30.87 18.43 -6.72
C ASN A 10 30.33 19.83 -6.38
N VAL A 11 29.47 19.99 -5.38
CA VAL A 11 28.95 21.31 -4.98
C VAL A 11 30.07 22.12 -4.33
N ALA A 12 30.33 23.31 -4.86
CA ALA A 12 31.21 24.30 -4.25
C ALA A 12 30.39 25.50 -3.74
N PHE A 13 30.41 25.74 -2.43
CA PHE A 13 29.80 26.92 -1.83
C PHE A 13 30.74 28.14 -1.88
N LYS A 14 30.19 29.33 -2.11
CA LYS A 14 30.96 30.59 -2.08
C LYS A 14 31.26 30.97 -0.63
N LYS A 15 32.51 31.38 -0.36
CA LYS A 15 32.89 31.90 0.96
C LYS A 15 32.04 33.12 1.34
N PRO A 16 31.63 33.25 2.62
CA PRO A 16 30.84 34.39 3.07
C PRO A 16 31.58 35.71 2.77
N PRO A 17 30.87 36.76 2.34
CA PRO A 17 31.48 38.08 2.17
C PRO A 17 32.03 38.57 3.51
N ILE A 18 33.18 39.25 3.44
CA ILE A 18 33.97 39.71 4.60
C ILE A 18 33.05 40.41 5.62
N GLY A 19 33.06 39.90 6.86
CA GLY A 19 32.24 40.42 7.97
C GLY A 19 30.92 39.71 8.23
N LYS A 20 30.54 38.71 7.41
CA LYS A 20 29.40 37.81 7.69
C LYS A 20 29.87 36.44 8.16
N ARG A 21 29.19 35.88 9.17
CA ARG A 21 29.44 34.51 9.64
C ARG A 21 28.82 33.53 8.64
N GLY A 22 29.59 32.53 8.24
CA GLY A 22 29.13 31.38 7.45
C GLY A 22 28.87 30.17 8.34
N TYR A 23 28.41 29.08 7.71
CA TYR A 23 28.45 27.76 8.32
C TYR A 23 29.90 27.28 8.44
N ASP A 24 30.14 26.38 9.37
CA ASP A 24 31.44 25.71 9.50
C ASP A 24 31.65 24.79 8.29
N GLU A 25 32.83 24.87 7.66
CA GLU A 25 33.13 24.08 6.46
C GLU A 25 33.14 22.57 6.82
N GLU A 26 33.64 22.19 8.00
CA GLU A 26 33.73 20.79 8.43
C GLU A 26 32.34 20.20 8.76
N GLU A 27 31.44 20.97 9.39
CA GLU A 27 30.07 20.53 9.67
C GLU A 27 29.23 20.40 8.39
N VAL A 28 29.45 21.30 7.42
CA VAL A 28 28.77 21.25 6.13
C VAL A 28 29.26 20.06 5.31
N ASP A 29 30.56 19.80 5.26
CA ASP A 29 31.12 18.67 4.54
C ASP A 29 30.62 17.33 5.13
N ALA A 30 30.62 17.18 6.46
CA ALA A 30 30.10 15.98 7.12
C ALA A 30 28.60 15.74 6.86
N PHE A 31 27.80 16.82 6.78
CA PHE A 31 26.39 16.72 6.43
C PHE A 31 26.18 16.34 4.95
N LEU A 32 27.01 16.86 4.03
CA LEU A 32 26.94 16.50 2.62
C LEU A 32 27.31 15.03 2.38
N ASP A 33 28.26 14.48 3.14
CA ASP A 33 28.59 13.05 3.10
C ASP A 33 27.39 12.16 3.52
N GLU A 34 26.67 12.55 4.59
CA GLU A 34 25.47 11.84 5.05
C GLU A 34 24.34 11.91 4.00
N VAL A 35 24.14 13.08 3.39
CA VAL A 35 23.14 13.28 2.32
C VAL A 35 23.53 12.50 1.04
N GLU A 36 24.81 12.45 0.67
CA GLU A 36 25.29 11.66 -0.47
C GLU A 36 25.01 10.17 -0.26
N GLN A 37 25.29 9.67 0.95
CA GLN A 37 25.05 8.27 1.32
C GLN A 37 23.56 7.92 1.30
N GLU A 38 22.69 8.74 1.91
CA GLU A 38 21.24 8.53 1.89
C GLU A 38 20.65 8.68 0.47
N LEU A 39 21.15 9.61 -0.35
CA LEU A 39 20.70 9.74 -1.73
C LEU A 39 21.06 8.51 -2.57
N THR A 40 22.27 7.97 -2.38
CA THR A 40 22.70 6.72 -3.02
C THR A 40 21.80 5.56 -2.61
N ARG A 41 21.57 5.41 -1.31
CA ARG A 41 20.66 4.40 -0.75
C ARG A 41 19.25 4.53 -1.32
N LEU A 42 18.69 5.75 -1.35
CA LEU A 42 17.35 6.00 -1.90
C LEU A 42 17.28 5.68 -3.39
N LEU A 43 18.32 5.96 -4.16
CA LEU A 43 18.36 5.62 -5.58
C LEU A 43 18.45 4.11 -5.81
N GLU A 44 19.26 3.39 -5.02
CA GLU A 44 19.34 1.93 -5.03
C GLU A 44 18.01 1.29 -4.61
N GLU A 45 17.39 1.78 -3.55
CA GLU A 45 16.08 1.33 -3.07
C GLU A 45 14.98 1.63 -4.10
N ASN A 46 14.97 2.82 -4.72
CA ASN A 46 14.01 3.14 -5.78
C ASN A 46 14.22 2.24 -7.01
N GLY A 47 15.48 1.95 -7.36
CA GLY A 47 15.84 1.00 -8.40
C GLY A 47 15.33 -0.42 -8.10
N ALA A 48 15.61 -0.92 -6.89
CA ALA A 48 15.14 -2.22 -6.43
C ALA A 48 13.62 -2.32 -6.37
N LEU A 49 12.93 -1.27 -5.89
CA LEU A 49 11.47 -1.20 -5.87
C LEU A 49 10.87 -1.13 -7.27
N ARG A 50 11.49 -0.42 -8.21
CA ARG A 50 11.08 -0.41 -9.62
C ARG A 50 11.27 -1.78 -10.26
N ASP A 51 12.42 -2.42 -10.03
CA ASP A 51 12.70 -3.77 -10.51
C ASP A 51 11.73 -4.79 -9.88
N GLN A 52 11.39 -4.61 -8.61
CA GLN A 52 10.42 -5.46 -7.91
C GLN A 52 8.99 -5.22 -8.39
N ALA A 53 8.59 -3.99 -8.71
CA ALA A 53 7.32 -3.70 -9.37
C ALA A 53 7.28 -4.33 -10.78
N GLN A 54 8.41 -4.31 -11.48
CA GLN A 54 8.53 -4.88 -12.82
C GLN A 54 8.56 -6.42 -12.82
N ARG A 55 9.13 -7.04 -11.78
CA ARG A 55 9.19 -8.50 -11.59
C ARG A 55 7.95 -9.07 -10.86
N GLY A 56 7.32 -8.29 -9.99
CA GLY A 56 6.22 -8.69 -9.11
C GLY A 56 4.81 -8.48 -9.67
N GLY A 57 4.66 -7.82 -10.81
CA GLY A 57 3.33 -7.63 -11.41
C GLY A 57 3.31 -6.49 -12.41
N GLY A 58 3.67 -6.79 -13.65
CA GLY A 58 3.60 -5.82 -14.73
C GLY A 58 4.00 -6.39 -16.08
N THR A 59 3.34 -7.44 -16.56
CA THR A 59 2.99 -7.42 -17.98
C THR A 59 2.37 -6.05 -18.21
N PRO A 60 2.85 -5.20 -19.14
CA PRO A 60 2.15 -3.97 -19.44
C PRO A 60 0.69 -4.39 -19.63
N PRO A 61 -0.27 -3.79 -18.88
CA PRO A 61 -1.66 -4.18 -19.04
C PRO A 61 -1.89 -4.16 -20.53
N SER A 62 -2.27 -5.32 -21.09
CA SER A 62 -2.53 -5.44 -22.51
C SER A 62 -3.35 -4.22 -22.90
N ALA A 63 -3.13 -3.63 -24.07
CA ALA A 63 -3.95 -2.49 -24.50
C ALA A 63 -5.45 -2.77 -24.29
N ALA A 64 -5.85 -4.06 -24.38
CA ALA A 64 -7.15 -4.57 -23.97
C ALA A 64 -7.48 -4.41 -22.48
N SER A 65 -6.62 -4.82 -21.53
CA SER A 65 -6.84 -4.67 -20.09
C SER A 65 -6.90 -3.21 -19.63
N THR A 66 -6.04 -2.34 -20.18
CA THR A 66 -6.09 -0.88 -19.91
C THR A 66 -7.38 -0.25 -20.45
N MET A 67 -7.83 -0.70 -21.63
CA MET A 67 -9.08 -0.25 -22.25
C MET A 67 -10.31 -0.74 -21.47
N VAL A 68 -10.28 -1.96 -20.92
CA VAL A 68 -11.34 -2.49 -20.04
C VAL A 68 -11.44 -1.67 -18.76
N LEU A 69 -10.31 -1.41 -18.07
CA LEU A 69 -10.28 -0.57 -16.87
C LEU A 69 -10.75 0.86 -17.13
N ASN A 70 -10.34 1.46 -18.25
CA ASN A 70 -10.79 2.80 -18.63
C ASN A 70 -12.30 2.83 -18.97
N ASN A 71 -12.84 1.79 -19.60
CA ASN A 71 -14.27 1.67 -19.85
C ASN A 71 -15.05 1.47 -18.55
N GLU A 72 -14.60 0.60 -17.65
CA GLU A 72 -15.22 0.41 -16.34
C GLU A 72 -15.23 1.71 -15.53
N PHE A 73 -14.15 2.48 -15.58
CA PHE A 73 -14.07 3.78 -14.91
C PHE A 73 -15.03 4.81 -15.53
N ALA A 74 -15.14 4.83 -16.86
CA ALA A 74 -16.08 5.70 -17.57
C ALA A 74 -17.54 5.32 -17.28
N GLU A 75 -17.85 4.04 -17.20
CA GLU A 75 -19.18 3.53 -16.83
C GLU A 75 -19.54 3.90 -15.39
N LEU A 76 -18.59 3.76 -14.46
CA LEU A 76 -18.79 4.10 -13.05
C LEU A 76 -19.03 5.60 -12.88
N ALA A 77 -18.27 6.45 -13.58
CA ALA A 77 -18.46 7.89 -13.59
C ALA A 77 -19.85 8.27 -14.13
N ALA A 78 -20.27 7.67 -15.25
CA ALA A 78 -21.59 7.89 -15.83
C ALA A 78 -22.73 7.37 -14.96
N GLN A 79 -22.50 6.35 -14.12
CA GLN A 79 -23.47 5.85 -13.16
C GLN A 79 -23.61 6.79 -11.96
N LEU A 80 -22.50 7.36 -11.49
CA LEU A 80 -22.46 8.32 -10.40
C LEU A 80 -23.17 9.63 -10.79
N GLU A 81 -22.94 10.11 -12.01
CA GLU A 81 -23.63 11.29 -12.54
C GLU A 81 -25.14 11.07 -12.70
N ARG A 82 -25.57 9.89 -13.20
CA ARG A 82 -27.00 9.52 -13.24
C ARG A 82 -27.65 9.49 -11.86
N LEU A 83 -26.94 8.98 -10.84
CA LEU A 83 -27.44 8.98 -9.47
C LEU A 83 -27.54 10.40 -8.88
N GLN A 84 -26.56 11.26 -9.18
CA GLN A 84 -26.58 12.66 -8.76
C GLN A 84 -27.74 13.42 -9.41
N GLU A 85 -27.97 13.23 -10.71
CA GLU A 85 -29.13 13.82 -11.40
C GLU A 85 -30.46 13.31 -10.85
N ALA A 86 -30.58 12.01 -10.60
CA ALA A 86 -31.79 11.43 -10.01
C ALA A 86 -32.06 11.99 -8.61
N ARG A 87 -31.00 12.13 -7.79
CA ARG A 87 -31.09 12.77 -6.48
C ARG A 87 -31.50 14.24 -6.58
N ALA A 88 -30.90 15.00 -7.51
CA ALA A 88 -31.23 16.41 -7.71
C ALA A 88 -32.70 16.60 -8.14
N ARG A 89 -33.20 15.75 -9.06
CA ARG A 89 -34.62 15.76 -9.48
C ARG A 89 -35.55 15.40 -8.33
N ALA A 90 -35.19 14.40 -7.52
CA ALA A 90 -35.96 14.01 -6.34
C ALA A 90 -36.01 15.16 -5.30
N GLU A 91 -34.88 15.83 -5.05
CA GLU A 91 -34.81 16.99 -4.15
C GLU A 91 -35.64 18.17 -4.68
N GLN A 92 -35.63 18.42 -5.99
CA GLN A 92 -36.43 19.49 -6.60
C GLN A 92 -37.93 19.18 -6.52
N ASN A 93 -38.31 17.92 -6.74
CA ASN A 93 -39.69 17.47 -6.56
C ASN A 93 -40.13 17.61 -5.09
N ALA A 94 -39.31 17.18 -4.13
CA ALA A 94 -39.58 17.32 -2.70
C ALA A 94 -39.70 18.80 -2.26
N ARG A 95 -38.86 19.69 -2.79
CA ARG A 95 -38.96 21.13 -2.52
C ARG A 95 -40.22 21.74 -3.10
N SER A 96 -40.61 21.35 -4.31
CA SER A 96 -41.83 21.88 -4.94
C SER A 96 -43.10 21.39 -4.23
N THR A 97 -43.13 20.14 -3.77
CA THR A 97 -44.23 19.62 -2.94
C THR A 97 -44.27 20.28 -1.57
N GLN A 98 -43.13 20.48 -0.91
CA GLN A 98 -43.06 21.24 0.35
C GLN A 98 -43.59 22.68 0.19
N ALA A 99 -43.18 23.39 -0.87
CA ALA A 99 -43.65 24.75 -1.11
C ALA A 99 -45.17 24.81 -1.40
N GLN A 100 -45.71 23.80 -2.10
CA GLN A 100 -47.15 23.67 -2.31
C GLN A 100 -47.90 23.42 -0.99
N LEU A 101 -47.37 22.54 -0.13
CA LEU A 101 -47.93 22.27 1.19
C LEU A 101 -47.88 23.49 2.11
N GLU A 102 -46.78 24.26 2.11
CA GLU A 102 -46.69 25.51 2.87
C GLU A 102 -47.67 26.57 2.39
N ARG A 103 -47.84 26.73 1.07
CA ARG A 103 -48.86 27.64 0.52
C ARG A 103 -50.27 27.19 0.89
N ALA A 104 -50.60 25.92 0.73
CA ALA A 104 -51.89 25.37 1.13
C ALA A 104 -52.12 25.51 2.65
N ARG A 105 -51.07 25.38 3.47
CA ARG A 105 -51.14 25.56 4.92
C ARG A 105 -51.31 27.03 5.30
N ALA A 106 -50.67 27.96 4.60
CA ALA A 106 -50.86 29.39 4.78
C ALA A 106 -52.28 29.83 4.35
N GLU A 107 -52.79 29.31 3.24
CA GLU A 107 -54.16 29.51 2.76
C GLU A 107 -55.19 28.94 3.76
N ALA A 108 -55.01 27.70 4.22
CA ALA A 108 -55.84 27.09 5.25
C ALA A 108 -55.79 27.85 6.58
N SER A 109 -54.62 28.36 6.98
CA SER A 109 -54.47 29.19 8.18
C SER A 109 -55.18 30.54 8.05
N SER A 110 -55.15 31.14 6.85
CA SER A 110 -55.87 32.39 6.57
C SER A 110 -57.40 32.20 6.49
N GLN A 111 -57.88 31.06 5.98
CA GLN A 111 -59.30 30.68 6.01
C GLN A 111 -59.78 30.29 7.43
N SER A 112 -58.92 29.68 8.25
CA SER A 112 -59.22 29.35 9.65
C SER A 112 -59.42 30.59 10.52
N GLN A 113 -58.91 31.74 10.10
CA GLN A 113 -59.13 33.04 10.75
C GLN A 113 -60.46 33.72 10.35
N ALA A 114 -61.18 33.18 9.34
CA ALA A 114 -62.39 33.78 8.77
C ALA A 114 -63.66 32.91 8.86
N LEU A 115 -63.59 31.66 9.33
CA LEU A 115 -64.76 30.78 9.47
C LEU A 115 -65.15 30.49 10.91
N VAL A 116 -66.42 30.76 11.19
CA VAL A 116 -67.25 30.30 12.32
C VAL A 116 -67.07 28.79 12.54
N PRO A 117 -67.07 28.28 13.79
CA PRO A 117 -66.74 26.89 14.08
C PRO A 117 -67.93 25.97 13.77
N VAL A 118 -67.91 25.27 12.63
CA VAL A 118 -68.79 24.12 12.38
C VAL A 118 -68.06 23.08 11.52
N ASP A 119 -67.37 22.14 12.20
CA ASP A 119 -67.24 20.70 11.91
C ASP A 119 -65.96 20.13 12.57
N ASP A 120 -65.93 20.17 13.91
CA ASP A 120 -64.88 19.58 14.76
C ASP A 120 -64.68 18.07 14.47
N ASP A 121 -65.76 17.38 14.05
CA ASP A 121 -65.78 15.97 13.69
C ASP A 121 -65.08 15.62 12.36
N ARG A 122 -65.03 16.54 11.39
CA ARG A 122 -64.33 16.28 10.10
C ARG A 122 -62.83 16.51 10.25
N ASN A 123 -62.45 17.59 10.93
CA ASN A 123 -61.03 17.89 11.20
C ASN A 123 -60.40 16.83 12.12
N SER A 124 -61.11 16.36 13.15
CA SER A 124 -60.62 15.29 14.02
C SER A 124 -60.41 13.96 13.27
N ARG A 125 -61.31 13.59 12.34
CA ARG A 125 -61.13 12.39 11.49
C ARG A 125 -59.93 12.49 10.56
N VAL A 126 -59.70 13.65 9.95
CA VAL A 126 -58.54 13.88 9.08
C VAL A 126 -57.25 13.86 9.88
N LEU A 127 -57.22 14.47 11.07
CA LEU A 127 -56.08 14.42 11.98
C LEU A 127 -55.79 12.99 12.44
N MET A 128 -56.81 12.21 12.79
CA MET A 128 -56.65 10.81 13.19
C MET A 128 -56.13 9.93 12.05
N MET A 129 -56.61 10.14 10.82
CA MET A 129 -56.12 9.44 9.64
C MET A 129 -54.66 9.82 9.33
N ALA A 130 -54.33 11.12 9.38
CA ALA A 130 -52.96 11.61 9.18
C ALA A 130 -52.00 11.08 10.26
N GLN A 131 -52.43 11.06 11.51
CA GLN A 131 -51.63 10.52 12.62
C GLN A 131 -51.38 9.03 12.45
N ARG A 132 -52.41 8.26 12.05
CA ARG A 132 -52.27 6.83 11.75
C ARG A 132 -51.32 6.58 10.60
N THR A 133 -51.41 7.35 9.51
CA THR A 133 -50.50 7.23 8.36
C THR A 133 -49.07 7.61 8.74
N ALA A 134 -48.88 8.64 9.58
CA ALA A 134 -47.57 9.00 10.09
C ALA A 134 -46.98 7.88 10.96
N ASP A 135 -47.78 7.28 11.85
CA ASP A 135 -47.35 6.16 12.70
C ASP A 135 -47.00 4.91 11.88
N GLU A 136 -47.76 4.63 10.81
CA GLU A 136 -47.45 3.55 9.86
C GLU A 136 -46.12 3.80 9.14
N HIS A 137 -45.89 4.98 8.58
CA HIS A 137 -44.61 5.32 7.93
C HIS A 137 -43.43 5.28 8.90
N MET A 138 -43.62 5.72 10.15
CA MET A 138 -42.57 5.63 11.19
C MET A 138 -42.22 4.17 11.50
N ARG A 139 -43.21 3.28 11.57
CA ARG A 139 -42.98 1.85 11.79
C ARG A 139 -42.32 1.18 10.59
N ASP A 140 -42.70 1.53 9.38
CA ASP A 140 -42.09 0.97 8.18
C ASP A 140 -40.64 1.46 8.00
N ALA A 141 -40.38 2.75 8.25
CA ALA A 141 -39.02 3.30 8.25
C ALA A 141 -38.14 2.66 9.35
N GLN A 142 -38.69 2.40 10.53
CA GLN A 142 -37.98 1.68 11.60
C GLN A 142 -37.63 0.25 11.17
N ARG A 143 -38.57 -0.50 10.60
CA ARG A 143 -38.31 -1.86 10.11
C ARG A 143 -37.27 -1.89 8.99
N GLU A 144 -37.34 -0.94 8.06
CA GLU A 144 -36.38 -0.84 6.96
C GLU A 144 -34.98 -0.50 7.48
N SER A 145 -34.89 0.42 8.45
CA SER A 145 -33.64 0.76 9.12
C SER A 145 -33.05 -0.44 9.87
N ASP A 146 -33.85 -1.17 10.64
CA ASP A 146 -33.42 -2.35 11.39
C ASP A 146 -32.93 -3.46 10.45
N SER A 147 -33.63 -3.66 9.33
CA SER A 147 -33.23 -4.59 8.27
C SER A 147 -31.91 -4.16 7.61
N LEU A 148 -31.75 -2.88 7.29
CA LEU A 148 -30.52 -2.34 6.71
C LEU A 148 -29.33 -2.52 7.66
N LEU A 149 -29.51 -2.22 8.95
CA LEU A 149 -28.49 -2.41 9.98
C LEU A 149 -28.11 -3.88 10.12
N GLY A 150 -29.08 -4.80 10.13
CA GLY A 150 -28.81 -6.23 10.18
C GLY A 150 -28.04 -6.73 8.95
N ASN A 151 -28.42 -6.28 7.75
CA ASN A 151 -27.71 -6.63 6.53
C ASN A 151 -26.28 -6.07 6.50
N ALA A 152 -26.08 -4.83 6.97
CA ALA A 152 -24.77 -4.21 7.08
C ALA A 152 -23.88 -4.94 8.09
N GLN A 153 -24.43 -5.34 9.25
CA GLN A 153 -23.74 -6.13 10.26
C GLN A 153 -23.31 -7.49 9.71
N ASN A 154 -24.23 -8.24 9.10
CA ASN A 154 -23.93 -9.55 8.50
C ASN A 154 -22.84 -9.43 7.42
N LYS A 155 -22.88 -8.40 6.58
CA LYS A 155 -21.88 -8.18 5.54
C LYS A 155 -20.52 -7.79 6.12
N ALA A 156 -20.50 -7.01 7.19
CA ALA A 156 -19.27 -6.69 7.91
C ALA A 156 -18.65 -7.94 8.57
N GLU A 157 -19.47 -8.80 9.17
CA GLU A 157 -19.02 -10.08 9.74
C GLU A 157 -18.44 -11.02 8.67
N GLN A 158 -19.10 -11.12 7.51
CA GLN A 158 -18.58 -11.89 6.38
C GLN A 158 -17.24 -11.34 5.89
N LEU A 159 -17.12 -10.02 5.71
CA LEU A 159 -15.87 -9.39 5.29
C LEU A 159 -14.74 -9.61 6.30
N LEU A 160 -15.04 -9.54 7.60
CA LEU A 160 -14.06 -9.82 8.65
C LEU A 160 -13.61 -11.28 8.62
N SER A 161 -14.54 -12.22 8.48
CA SER A 161 -14.21 -13.65 8.37
C SER A 161 -13.35 -13.94 7.13
N ASP A 162 -13.71 -13.38 5.98
CA ASP A 162 -12.94 -13.54 4.74
C ASP A 162 -11.54 -12.93 4.85
N ALA A 163 -11.43 -11.75 5.47
CA ALA A 163 -10.16 -11.10 5.72
C ALA A 163 -9.27 -11.91 6.68
N GLN A 164 -9.86 -12.47 7.74
CA GLN A 164 -9.15 -13.33 8.69
C GLN A 164 -8.66 -14.62 8.03
N LEU A 165 -9.48 -15.27 7.20
CA LEU A 165 -9.07 -16.45 6.45
C LEU A 165 -7.91 -16.13 5.50
N LYS A 166 -8.02 -15.05 4.72
CA LYS A 166 -6.95 -14.61 3.81
C LYS A 166 -5.67 -14.25 4.56
N ALA A 167 -5.77 -13.56 5.68
CA ALA A 167 -4.62 -13.24 6.52
C ALA A 167 -3.95 -14.51 7.04
N GLY A 168 -4.73 -15.49 7.52
CA GLY A 168 -4.21 -16.78 7.98
C GLY A 168 -3.51 -17.57 6.88
N THR A 169 -4.05 -17.58 5.66
CA THR A 169 -3.39 -18.24 4.52
C THR A 169 -2.08 -17.55 4.16
N ILE A 170 -2.05 -16.22 4.12
CA ILE A 170 -0.84 -15.45 3.82
C ILE A 170 0.23 -15.69 4.90
N GLU A 171 -0.16 -15.73 6.17
CA GLU A 171 0.78 -15.99 7.28
C GLU A 171 1.35 -17.42 7.20
N SER A 172 0.51 -18.41 6.89
CA SER A 172 0.95 -19.80 6.70
C SER A 172 1.89 -19.94 5.50
N ASP A 173 1.56 -19.32 4.37
CA ASP A 173 2.39 -19.35 3.17
C ASP A 173 3.72 -18.62 3.39
N ALA A 174 3.70 -17.47 4.04
CA ALA A 174 4.91 -16.73 4.41
C ALA A 174 5.82 -17.56 5.34
N ARG A 175 5.24 -18.23 6.35
CA ARG A 175 5.98 -19.14 7.23
C ARG A 175 6.58 -20.32 6.48
N ARG A 176 5.84 -20.94 5.57
CA ARG A 176 6.34 -22.06 4.75
C ARG A 176 7.50 -21.60 3.87
N ASN A 177 7.32 -20.51 3.13
CA ASN A 177 8.36 -19.98 2.25
C ASN A 177 9.61 -19.57 3.04
N HIS A 178 9.44 -19.01 4.24
CA HIS A 178 10.55 -18.69 5.12
C HIS A 178 11.29 -19.96 5.59
N ALA A 179 10.56 -21.02 5.98
CA ALA A 179 11.18 -22.28 6.36
C ALA A 179 11.98 -22.89 5.20
N GLU A 180 11.39 -22.95 3.99
CA GLU A 180 12.06 -23.45 2.79
C GLU A 180 13.33 -22.62 2.45
N ALA A 181 13.25 -21.29 2.55
CA ALA A 181 14.40 -20.42 2.34
C ALA A 181 15.51 -20.65 3.38
N MET A 182 15.13 -20.84 4.65
CA MET A 182 16.08 -21.15 5.72
C MET A 182 16.73 -22.50 5.52
N ASP A 183 15.98 -23.53 5.14
CA ASP A 183 16.50 -24.86 4.83
C ASP A 183 17.51 -24.78 3.67
N GLY A 184 17.20 -24.00 2.62
CA GLY A 184 18.13 -23.76 1.52
C GLY A 184 19.42 -23.02 1.93
N ILE A 185 19.35 -22.12 2.92
CA ILE A 185 20.54 -21.47 3.49
C ILE A 185 21.37 -22.50 4.29
N VAL A 186 20.72 -23.35 5.08
CA VAL A 186 21.40 -24.40 5.86
C VAL A 186 22.11 -25.38 4.94
N GLU A 187 21.45 -25.79 3.84
CA GLU A 187 22.05 -26.68 2.83
C GLU A 187 23.26 -26.02 2.15
N LYS A 188 23.14 -24.77 1.71
CA LYS A 188 24.28 -24.03 1.13
C LYS A 188 25.43 -23.87 2.11
N ARG A 189 25.13 -23.59 3.39
CA ARG A 189 26.13 -23.50 4.45
C ARG A 189 26.85 -24.84 4.62
N ALA A 190 26.12 -25.96 4.63
CA ALA A 190 26.72 -27.28 4.74
C ALA A 190 27.63 -27.60 3.53
N ALA A 191 27.19 -27.29 2.31
CA ALA A 191 27.99 -27.48 1.10
C ALA A 191 29.26 -26.62 1.08
N LEU A 192 29.18 -25.36 1.52
CA LEU A 192 30.35 -24.48 1.62
C LEU A 192 31.35 -24.98 2.67
N LEU A 193 30.88 -25.52 3.79
CA LEU A 193 31.76 -26.13 4.80
C LEU A 193 32.46 -27.37 4.25
N ASP A 194 31.77 -28.25 3.53
CA ASP A 194 32.38 -29.41 2.87
C ASP A 194 33.45 -28.97 1.86
N GLU A 195 33.20 -27.91 1.09
CA GLU A 195 34.17 -27.37 0.13
C GLU A 195 35.39 -26.76 0.82
N ILE A 196 35.20 -26.04 1.93
CA ILE A 196 36.31 -25.53 2.74
C ILE A 196 37.18 -26.68 3.26
N ASP A 197 36.57 -27.75 3.75
CA ASP A 197 37.30 -28.93 4.24
C ASP A 197 38.08 -29.62 3.11
N ARG A 198 37.48 -29.76 1.92
CA ARG A 198 38.16 -30.29 0.73
C ARG A 198 39.36 -29.44 0.31
N LEU A 199 39.18 -28.12 0.24
CA LEU A 199 40.27 -27.19 -0.09
C LEU A 199 41.37 -27.23 0.98
N GLY A 200 41.02 -27.38 2.25
CA GLY A 200 41.98 -27.57 3.34
C GLY A 200 42.81 -28.85 3.22
N GLN A 201 42.17 -29.97 2.87
CA GLN A 201 42.86 -31.23 2.59
C GLN A 201 43.78 -31.12 1.38
N LEU A 202 43.32 -30.47 0.30
CA LEU A 202 44.09 -30.25 -0.91
C LEU A 202 45.34 -29.41 -0.62
N ALA A 203 45.19 -28.30 0.11
CA ALA A 203 46.31 -27.42 0.49
C ALA A 203 47.34 -28.17 1.35
N SER A 204 46.88 -28.96 2.32
CA SER A 204 47.76 -29.76 3.19
C SER A 204 48.53 -30.80 2.38
N GLY A 205 47.86 -31.51 1.46
CA GLY A 205 48.49 -32.47 0.56
C GLY A 205 49.51 -31.84 -0.39
N TYR A 206 49.22 -30.64 -0.93
CA TYR A 206 50.19 -29.89 -1.74
C TYR A 206 51.41 -29.47 -0.92
N GLN A 207 51.23 -29.05 0.34
CA GLN A 207 52.34 -28.66 1.21
C GLN A 207 53.23 -29.86 1.54
N GLU A 208 52.65 -31.02 1.85
CA GLU A 208 53.41 -32.27 2.06
C GLU A 208 54.17 -32.67 0.79
N ALA A 209 53.51 -32.66 -0.38
CA ALA A 209 54.14 -32.98 -1.65
C ALA A 209 55.30 -32.03 -1.99
N LEU A 210 55.12 -30.72 -1.78
CA LEU A 210 56.15 -29.71 -1.99
C LEU A 210 57.34 -29.92 -1.04
N THR A 211 57.05 -30.17 0.24
CA THR A 211 58.09 -30.41 1.25
C THR A 211 58.91 -31.64 0.92
N ASN A 212 58.25 -32.75 0.54
CA ASN A 212 58.91 -33.98 0.10
C ASN A 212 59.73 -33.75 -1.17
N HIS A 213 59.21 -33.00 -2.14
CA HIS A 213 59.93 -32.68 -3.38
C HIS A 213 61.20 -31.88 -3.11
N VAL A 214 61.13 -30.83 -2.28
CA VAL A 214 62.30 -30.03 -1.91
C VAL A 214 63.32 -30.85 -1.12
N GLN A 215 62.87 -31.69 -0.18
CA GLN A 215 63.78 -32.60 0.55
C GLN A 215 64.48 -33.58 -0.39
N GLN A 216 63.76 -34.14 -1.36
CA GLN A 216 64.33 -35.06 -2.34
C GLN A 216 65.35 -34.37 -3.27
N GLN A 217 65.06 -33.15 -3.73
CA GLN A 217 66.02 -32.34 -4.50
C GLN A 217 67.29 -32.01 -3.70
N LEU A 218 67.15 -31.66 -2.41
CA LEU A 218 68.31 -31.46 -1.53
C LEU A 218 69.11 -32.75 -1.35
N MET A 219 68.44 -33.89 -1.17
CA MET A 219 69.12 -35.18 -1.07
C MET A 219 69.90 -35.50 -2.35
N ASP A 220 69.30 -35.37 -3.54
CA ASP A 220 69.97 -35.60 -4.81
C ASP A 220 71.19 -34.68 -5.02
N LEU A 221 71.07 -33.40 -4.65
CA LEU A 221 72.19 -32.44 -4.69
C LEU A 221 73.32 -32.82 -3.72
N THR A 222 73.00 -33.31 -2.52
CA THR A 222 74.01 -33.78 -1.54
C THR A 222 74.60 -35.16 -1.91
N SER A 223 73.85 -35.96 -2.67
CA SER A 223 74.25 -37.30 -3.12
C SER A 223 75.11 -37.26 -4.38
N THR A 224 75.09 -36.14 -5.12
CA THR A 224 75.98 -35.91 -6.26
C THR A 224 77.39 -35.70 -5.71
N PRO A 225 78.32 -36.67 -5.87
CA PRO A 225 79.59 -36.62 -5.17
C PRO A 225 80.49 -35.54 -5.77
N ASP A 226 81.08 -34.73 -4.90
CA ASP A 226 82.26 -33.92 -5.14
C ASP A 226 83.37 -34.84 -5.70
N GLY A 227 83.51 -34.89 -7.02
CA GLY A 227 84.56 -35.69 -7.65
C GLY A 227 84.28 -36.08 -9.09
N GLN A 228 84.64 -35.21 -10.03
CA GLN A 228 85.74 -35.51 -10.96
C GLN A 228 86.25 -34.24 -11.64
N VAL A 229 87.51 -33.94 -11.34
CA VAL A 229 88.45 -33.08 -12.08
C VAL A 229 88.88 -33.80 -13.35
#